data_AF-A0A5P8VZE9-F1
#
_entry.id   AF-A0A5P8VZE9-F1
#
_cell.length_a   1.000
_cell.length_b   1.000
_cell.length_c   1.000
_cell.angle_alpha   90.00
_cell.angle_beta   90.00
_cell.angle_gamma   90.00
#
_symmetry.space_group_name_H-M   'P 1'
#
loop_
_entity.id
_entity.type
_entity.pdbx_description
1 polymer ?
#
loop_
_entity_poly.entity_id
_entity_poly.type
_entity_poly.pdbx_seq_one_letter_code
_entity_poly.pdbx_strand_id
1 'polypeptide(L)'
;MLLFRQTFATPFVICLCILGVGLIQSPQLQKLITSKQSASIETIEKEIKAENIRLNFLKKMPSFGYDNFIADLVYLNFLQYFGDDQVRDKTGYSLSPEYFEVILERDPRFLAAYRSLSISTSLYAAMPERAIALSEKGLKSLSPWVPEKSYYVWRFKGVDELLFLGNAKAAEQSFATAANWASNFSDPESQMIAQTSQKTAEFLNRNPNSKYAQIATWAIVLNNQVDQKTQKRAIREIEALGGKVITTPEGTKKIIFPPED
;
A
#
# COMPACT_ATOMS: atom_id res chain seq x y z
N MET A 1 -53.11 -24.03 11.55
CA MET A 1 -53.35 -22.56 11.41
C MET A 1 -52.22 -21.68 11.97
N LEU A 2 -51.41 -22.15 12.94
CA LEU A 2 -50.26 -21.41 13.50
C LEU A 2 -49.03 -21.32 12.57
N LEU A 3 -48.75 -22.36 11.79
CA LEU A 3 -47.59 -22.41 10.88
C LEU A 3 -47.68 -21.42 9.70
N PHE A 4 -48.87 -21.19 9.15
CA PHE A 4 -49.06 -20.30 7.99
C PHE A 4 -48.85 -18.81 8.33
N ARG A 5 -49.05 -18.40 9.59
CA ARG A 5 -48.83 -17.02 10.04
C ARG A 5 -47.35 -16.68 10.20
N GLN A 6 -46.51 -17.67 10.54
CA GLN A 6 -45.06 -17.46 10.71
C GLN A 6 -44.33 -17.32 9.36
N THR A 7 -44.82 -17.97 8.30
CA THR A 7 -44.20 -17.95 6.97
C THR A 7 -44.26 -16.59 6.29
N PHE A 8 -45.29 -15.78 6.56
CA PHE A 8 -45.45 -14.43 5.99
C PHE A 8 -45.04 -13.31 6.95
N ALA A 9 -45.17 -13.51 8.27
CA ALA A 9 -44.78 -12.50 9.25
C ALA A 9 -43.26 -12.29 9.31
N THR A 10 -42.48 -13.36 9.22
CA THR A 10 -41.01 -13.30 9.29
C THR A 10 -40.38 -12.48 8.14
N PRO A 11 -40.68 -12.74 6.85
CA PRO A 11 -40.15 -11.90 5.77
C PRO A 11 -40.67 -10.46 5.83
N PHE A 12 -41.89 -10.24 6.31
CA PHE A 12 -42.43 -8.89 6.50
C PHE A 12 -41.66 -8.09 7.57
N VAL A 13 -41.34 -8.72 8.71
CA VAL A 13 -40.51 -8.11 9.76
C VAL A 13 -39.10 -7.84 9.26
N ILE A 14 -38.49 -8.77 8.52
CA ILE A 14 -37.16 -8.55 7.92
C ILE A 14 -37.18 -7.36 6.95
N CYS A 15 -38.19 -7.27 6.07
CA CYS A 15 -38.34 -6.12 5.17
C CYS A 15 -38.52 -4.80 5.92
N LEU A 16 -39.32 -4.80 7.01
CA LEU A 16 -39.48 -3.63 7.88
C LEU A 16 -38.18 -3.23 8.57
N CYS A 17 -37.37 -4.19 9.03
CA CYS A 17 -36.06 -3.91 9.63
C CYS A 17 -35.09 -3.33 8.60
N ILE A 18 -35.02 -3.89 7.39
CA ILE A 18 -34.16 -3.37 6.31
C ILE A 18 -34.59 -1.95 5.91
N LEU A 19 -35.90 -1.71 5.77
CA LEU A 19 -36.45 -0.38 5.51
C LEU A 19 -36.13 0.61 6.63
N GLY A 20 -36.30 0.20 7.89
CA GLY A 20 -35.99 1.02 9.05
C GLY A 20 -34.52 1.39 9.11
N VAL A 21 -33.61 0.43 8.90
CA VAL A 21 -32.17 0.67 8.83
C VAL A 21 -31.84 1.60 7.66
N GLY A 22 -32.42 1.36 6.47
CA GLY A 22 -32.21 2.21 5.29
C GLY A 22 -32.66 3.65 5.50
N LEU A 23 -33.82 3.86 6.12
CA LEU A 23 -34.36 5.19 6.41
C LEU A 23 -33.54 5.93 7.47
N ILE A 24 -32.99 5.23 8.47
CA ILE A 24 -32.15 5.84 9.50
C ILE A 24 -30.73 6.12 8.99
N GLN A 25 -30.17 5.24 8.18
CA GLN A 25 -28.79 5.37 7.68
C GLN A 25 -28.68 6.32 6.48
N SER A 26 -29.72 6.45 5.64
CA SER A 26 -29.67 7.29 4.43
C SER A 26 -29.34 8.77 4.71
N PRO A 27 -29.97 9.46 5.69
CA PRO A 27 -29.60 10.85 6.01
C PRO A 27 -28.19 10.98 6.57
N GLN A 28 -27.72 10.01 7.36
CA GLN A 28 -26.35 10.01 7.90
C GLN A 28 -25.34 9.81 6.78
N LEU A 29 -25.61 8.89 5.86
CA LEU A 29 -24.80 8.64 4.67
C LEU A 29 -24.76 9.88 3.78
N GLN A 30 -25.90 10.52 3.50
CA GLN A 30 -25.94 11.77 2.73
C GLN A 30 -25.15 12.88 3.41
N LYS A 31 -25.29 13.05 4.73
CA LYS A 31 -24.51 14.03 5.49
C LYS A 31 -23.01 13.76 5.41
N LEU A 32 -22.58 12.50 5.51
CA LEU A 32 -21.18 12.11 5.36
C LEU A 32 -20.65 12.42 3.95
N ILE A 33 -21.40 12.03 2.91
CA ILE A 33 -21.05 12.28 1.50
C ILE A 33 -20.91 13.79 1.24
N THR A 34 -21.91 14.59 1.62
CA THR A 34 -21.88 16.04 1.40
C THR A 34 -20.78 16.71 2.22
N SER A 35 -20.54 16.27 3.46
CA SER A 35 -19.48 16.83 4.30
C SER A 35 -18.08 16.58 3.73
N LYS A 36 -17.80 15.39 3.19
CA LYS A 36 -16.50 15.06 2.59
C LYS A 36 -16.25 15.82 1.28
N GLN A 37 -17.25 15.96 0.42
CA GLN A 37 -17.12 16.70 -0.84
C GLN A 37 -16.88 18.20 -0.62
N SER A 38 -17.53 18.78 0.39
CA SER A 38 -17.45 20.21 0.71
C SER A 38 -16.40 20.55 1.78
N ALA A 39 -15.69 19.56 2.33
CA ALA A 39 -14.69 19.79 3.38
C ALA A 39 -13.55 20.67 2.85
N SER A 40 -13.21 21.70 3.63
CA SER A 40 -12.02 22.52 3.39
C SER A 40 -10.75 21.67 3.56
N ILE A 41 -9.68 22.03 2.85
CA ILE A 41 -8.37 21.38 3.01
C ILE A 41 -7.91 21.39 4.47
N GLU A 42 -8.14 22.50 5.19
CA GLU A 42 -7.80 22.62 6.62
C GLU A 42 -8.53 21.57 7.49
N THR A 43 -9.80 21.29 7.20
CA THR A 43 -10.58 20.27 7.92
C THR A 43 -9.99 18.88 7.69
N ILE A 44 -9.67 18.58 6.43
CA ILE A 44 -9.06 17.30 6.04
C ILE A 44 -7.68 17.14 6.70
N GLU A 45 -6.86 18.18 6.70
CA GLU A 45 -5.55 18.14 7.37
C GLU A 45 -5.66 17.88 8.87
N LYS A 46 -6.70 18.44 9.52
CA LYS A 46 -6.97 18.16 10.93
C LYS A 46 -7.36 16.70 11.16
N GLU A 47 -8.17 16.12 10.28
CA GLU A 47 -8.51 14.69 10.33
C GLU A 47 -7.28 13.81 10.15
N ILE A 48 -6.40 14.14 9.19
CA ILE A 48 -5.12 13.43 8.98
C ILE A 48 -4.23 13.49 10.22
N LYS A 49 -4.14 14.66 10.87
CA LYS A 49 -3.37 14.81 12.12
C LYS A 49 -3.98 13.96 13.25
N ALA A 50 -5.30 13.97 13.38
CA ALA A 50 -6.01 13.14 14.37
C ALA A 50 -5.79 11.65 14.12
N GLU A 51 -5.85 11.21 12.86
CA GLU A 51 -5.59 9.82 12.49
C GLU A 51 -4.15 9.42 12.77
N ASN A 52 -3.17 10.27 12.46
CA ASN A 52 -1.78 10.01 12.80
C ASN A 52 -1.57 9.85 14.31
N ILE A 53 -2.24 10.68 15.13
CA ILE A 53 -2.22 10.53 16.60
C ILE A 53 -2.84 9.18 17.01
N ARG A 54 -3.97 8.80 16.41
CA ARG A 54 -4.62 7.51 16.65
C ARG A 54 -3.70 6.35 16.31
N LEU A 55 -3.05 6.36 15.14
CA LEU A 55 -2.10 5.34 14.72
C LEU A 55 -0.91 5.24 15.68
N ASN A 56 -0.35 6.37 16.10
CA ASN A 56 0.73 6.39 17.09
C ASN A 56 0.32 5.81 18.45
N PHE A 57 -0.93 6.01 18.87
CA PHE A 57 -1.49 5.37 20.06
C PHE A 57 -1.67 3.86 19.86
N LEU A 58 -2.31 3.46 18.75
CA LEU A 58 -2.53 2.05 18.39
C LEU A 58 -1.24 1.27 18.20
N LYS A 59 -0.13 1.93 17.87
CA LYS A 59 1.20 1.32 17.82
C LYS A 59 1.70 0.89 19.22
N LYS A 60 1.38 1.66 20.25
CA LYS A 60 2.02 1.55 21.58
C LYS A 60 1.14 0.94 22.66
N MET A 61 -0.18 0.91 22.45
CA MET A 61 -1.10 0.41 23.48
C MET A 61 -0.89 -1.08 23.79
N PRO A 62 -1.15 -1.56 25.00
CA PRO A 62 -1.17 -3.01 25.25
C PRO A 62 -2.29 -3.67 24.42
N SER A 63 -2.01 -4.80 23.79
CA SER A 63 -2.99 -5.59 23.03
C SER A 63 -3.75 -6.59 23.88
N PHE A 64 -3.22 -6.92 25.07
CA PHE A 64 -3.73 -7.98 25.94
C PHE A 64 -3.92 -9.33 25.21
N GLY A 65 -3.05 -9.63 24.23
CA GLY A 65 -3.09 -10.86 23.44
C GLY A 65 -3.87 -10.78 22.12
N TYR A 66 -4.38 -9.61 21.77
CA TYR A 66 -5.21 -9.39 20.55
C TYR A 66 -4.46 -8.59 19.46
N ASP A 67 -3.16 -8.79 19.29
CA ASP A 67 -2.37 -8.02 18.32
C ASP A 67 -2.87 -8.19 16.88
N ASN A 68 -3.18 -9.42 16.46
CA ASN A 68 -3.71 -9.71 15.13
C ASN A 68 -5.05 -9.02 14.87
N PHE A 69 -5.96 -9.00 15.86
CA PHE A 69 -7.24 -8.31 15.73
C PHE A 69 -7.07 -6.79 15.57
N ILE A 70 -6.13 -6.19 16.30
CA ILE A 70 -5.78 -4.78 16.13
C ILE A 70 -5.22 -4.55 14.72
N ALA A 71 -4.33 -5.42 14.26
CA ALA A 71 -3.75 -5.35 12.91
C ALA A 71 -4.84 -5.43 11.82
N ASP A 72 -5.79 -6.36 11.93
CA ASP A 72 -6.94 -6.50 11.02
C ASP A 72 -7.79 -5.24 10.97
N LEU A 73 -8.14 -4.67 12.12
CA LEU A 73 -8.91 -3.44 12.19
C LEU A 73 -8.17 -2.26 11.57
N VAL A 74 -6.86 -2.16 11.81
CA VAL A 74 -6.02 -1.11 11.23
C VAL A 74 -5.92 -1.30 9.72
N TYR A 75 -5.82 -2.53 9.23
CA TYR A 75 -5.83 -2.84 7.81
C TYR A 75 -7.13 -2.43 7.12
N LEU A 76 -8.29 -2.68 7.74
CA LEU A 76 -9.58 -2.22 7.22
C LEU A 76 -9.68 -0.69 7.16
N ASN A 77 -9.10 0.01 8.14
CA ASN A 77 -9.02 1.47 8.12
C ASN A 77 -8.09 1.96 7.02
N PHE A 78 -6.96 1.28 6.80
CA PHE A 78 -6.07 1.56 5.68
C PHE A 78 -6.80 1.45 4.33
N LEU A 79 -7.61 0.39 4.12
CA LEU A 79 -8.35 0.24 2.86
C LEU A 79 -9.32 1.41 2.63
N GLN A 80 -9.98 1.90 3.68
CA GLN A 80 -10.85 3.08 3.60
C GLN A 80 -10.06 4.36 3.33
N TYR A 81 -8.94 4.54 4.03
CA TYR A 81 -8.04 5.68 3.83
C TYR A 81 -7.47 5.71 2.41
N PHE A 82 -7.05 4.57 1.90
CA PHE A 82 -6.44 4.42 0.58
C PHE A 82 -7.46 4.62 -0.54
N GLY A 83 -8.70 4.12 -0.36
CA GLY A 83 -9.76 4.23 -1.36
C GLY A 83 -10.53 5.55 -1.36
N ASP A 84 -10.17 6.53 -0.53
CA ASP A 84 -10.82 7.85 -0.49
C ASP A 84 -10.17 8.83 -1.49
N ASP A 85 -10.29 8.52 -2.79
CA ASP A 85 -9.60 9.23 -3.88
C ASP A 85 -9.80 10.75 -3.82
N GLN A 86 -11.03 11.23 -3.55
CA GLN A 86 -11.33 12.66 -3.45
C GLN A 86 -10.50 13.39 -2.37
N VAL A 87 -10.19 12.69 -1.27
CA VAL A 87 -9.37 13.24 -0.19
C VAL A 87 -7.88 13.04 -0.50
N ARG A 88 -7.51 11.90 -1.10
CA ARG A 88 -6.13 11.60 -1.48
C ARG A 88 -5.62 12.50 -2.61
N ASP A 89 -6.48 12.98 -3.51
CA ASP A 89 -6.13 13.99 -4.52
C ASP A 89 -5.62 15.29 -3.90
N LYS A 90 -6.13 15.64 -2.72
CA LYS A 90 -5.78 16.87 -2.00
C LYS A 90 -4.58 16.69 -1.07
N THR A 91 -4.45 15.52 -0.45
CA THR A 91 -3.55 15.30 0.69
C THR A 91 -2.56 14.15 0.54
N GLY A 92 -2.69 13.38 -0.54
CA GLY A 92 -1.82 12.29 -0.92
C GLY A 92 -1.84 11.15 0.08
N TYR A 93 -0.85 10.27 0.02
CA TYR A 93 -0.88 9.01 0.78
C TYR A 93 0.09 9.01 1.97
N SER A 94 0.32 10.19 2.57
CA SER A 94 1.34 10.39 3.59
C SER A 94 1.22 9.50 4.84
N LEU A 95 0.04 8.97 5.18
CA LEU A 95 -0.17 8.04 6.31
C LEU A 95 0.02 6.55 5.98
N SER A 96 0.25 6.18 4.71
CA SER A 96 0.45 4.78 4.32
C SER A 96 1.55 4.07 5.13
N PRO A 97 2.76 4.64 5.33
CA PRO A 97 3.77 3.99 6.16
C PRO A 97 3.36 3.86 7.64
N GLU A 98 2.52 4.74 8.16
CA GLU A 98 2.06 4.73 9.55
C GLU A 98 1.07 3.58 9.78
N TYR A 99 0.15 3.34 8.83
CA TYR A 99 -0.68 2.14 8.83
C TYR A 99 0.19 0.88 8.76
N PHE A 100 1.18 0.88 7.85
CA PHE A 100 2.05 -0.26 7.65
C PHE A 100 2.82 -0.62 8.91
N GLU A 101 3.36 0.40 9.57
CA GLU A 101 4.11 0.28 10.82
C GLU A 101 3.23 -0.26 11.96
N VAL A 102 2.02 0.25 12.14
CA VAL A 102 1.11 -0.27 13.19
C VAL A 102 0.78 -1.73 12.94
N ILE A 103 0.44 -2.11 11.71
CA ILE A 103 0.06 -3.50 11.39
C ILE A 103 1.24 -4.44 11.63
N LEU A 104 2.45 -4.12 11.14
CA LEU A 104 3.59 -5.03 11.27
C LEU A 104 4.20 -5.09 12.67
N GLU A 105 4.05 -4.05 13.50
CA GLU A 105 4.42 -4.13 14.92
C GLU A 105 3.53 -5.10 15.70
N ARG A 106 2.30 -5.30 15.23
CA ARG A 106 1.29 -6.15 15.87
C ARG A 106 1.30 -7.56 15.30
N ASP A 107 1.24 -7.66 13.99
CA ASP A 107 1.27 -8.91 13.26
C ASP A 107 2.29 -8.82 12.10
N PRO A 108 3.57 -9.12 12.37
CA PRO A 108 4.58 -9.13 11.32
C PRO A 108 4.34 -10.23 10.28
N ARG A 109 3.42 -11.17 10.50
CA ARG A 109 3.08 -12.27 9.58
C ARG A 109 1.92 -11.92 8.64
N PHE A 110 1.41 -10.69 8.70
CA PHE A 110 0.29 -10.24 7.88
C PHE A 110 0.69 -10.00 6.41
N LEU A 111 0.72 -11.05 5.60
CA LEU A 111 1.18 -10.97 4.20
C LEU A 111 0.43 -9.98 3.31
N ALA A 112 -0.88 -9.82 3.49
CA ALA A 112 -1.66 -8.87 2.68
C ALA A 112 -1.23 -7.41 2.93
N ALA A 113 -0.74 -7.12 4.14
CA ALA A 113 -0.22 -5.80 4.47
C ALA A 113 1.06 -5.49 3.69
N TYR A 114 2.02 -6.42 3.63
CA TYR A 114 3.22 -6.23 2.80
C TYR A 114 2.86 -5.99 1.35
N ARG A 115 1.92 -6.75 0.78
CA ARG A 115 1.52 -6.57 -0.63
C ARG A 115 0.95 -5.18 -0.90
N SER A 116 0.00 -4.75 -0.08
CA SER A 116 -0.77 -3.52 -0.32
C SER A 116 -0.06 -2.26 0.17
N LEU A 117 0.53 -2.31 1.37
CA LEU A 117 1.16 -1.15 1.99
C LEU A 117 2.59 -0.93 1.53
N SER A 118 3.32 -1.95 1.03
CA SER A 118 4.59 -1.68 0.34
C SER A 118 4.34 -0.80 -0.88
N ILE A 119 3.39 -1.19 -1.74
CA ILE A 119 2.99 -0.41 -2.93
C ILE A 119 2.43 0.96 -2.54
N SER A 120 1.52 1.02 -1.57
CA SER A 120 0.95 2.29 -1.12
C SER A 120 2.01 3.24 -0.58
N THR A 121 3.01 2.70 0.12
CA THR A 121 4.10 3.50 0.70
C THR A 121 5.13 3.91 -0.35
N SER A 122 5.58 3.01 -1.22
CA SER A 122 6.60 3.32 -2.22
C SER A 122 6.05 4.13 -3.40
N LEU A 123 4.93 3.68 -3.99
CA LEU A 123 4.39 4.23 -5.23
C LEU A 123 3.47 5.45 -5.00
N TYR A 124 2.62 5.41 -3.98
CA TYR A 124 1.61 6.45 -3.77
C TYR A 124 2.07 7.53 -2.78
N ALA A 125 2.74 7.15 -1.70
CA ALA A 125 3.30 8.10 -0.74
C ALA A 125 4.70 8.61 -1.15
N ALA A 126 5.29 8.04 -2.21
CA ALA A 126 6.68 8.27 -2.60
C ALA A 126 7.63 8.10 -1.40
N MET A 127 7.54 6.99 -0.65
CA MET A 127 8.41 6.70 0.51
C MET A 127 9.03 5.29 0.45
N PRO A 128 9.71 4.92 -0.64
CA PRO A 128 10.31 3.58 -0.81
C PRO A 128 11.25 3.19 0.33
N GLU A 129 12.00 4.14 0.91
CA GLU A 129 12.90 3.86 2.04
C GLU A 129 12.14 3.38 3.28
N ARG A 130 10.96 3.97 3.54
CA ARG A 130 10.09 3.53 4.65
C ARG A 130 9.49 2.15 4.37
N ALA A 131 9.07 1.88 3.14
CA ALA A 131 8.53 0.58 2.74
C ALA A 131 9.56 -0.55 2.94
N ILE A 132 10.80 -0.31 2.51
CA ILE A 132 11.92 -1.24 2.66
C ILE A 132 12.24 -1.46 4.14
N ALA A 133 12.42 -0.39 4.92
CA ALA A 133 12.78 -0.49 6.34
C ALA A 133 11.72 -1.24 7.17
N LEU A 134 10.42 -1.00 6.89
CA LEU A 134 9.33 -1.72 7.52
C LEU A 134 9.30 -3.19 7.10
N SER A 135 9.53 -3.47 5.82
CA SER A 135 9.61 -4.83 5.30
C SER A 135 10.78 -5.61 5.94
N GLU A 136 11.96 -4.99 6.05
CA GLU A 136 13.14 -5.55 6.72
C GLU A 136 12.89 -5.88 8.19
N LYS A 137 12.21 -4.97 8.90
CA LYS A 137 11.85 -5.22 10.30
C LYS A 137 10.94 -6.45 10.41
N GLY A 138 9.91 -6.53 9.58
CA GLY A 138 8.95 -7.62 9.59
C GLY A 138 9.51 -8.97 9.13
N LEU A 139 10.41 -8.96 8.14
CA LEU A 139 11.11 -10.15 7.63
C LEU A 139 11.89 -10.92 8.72
N LYS A 140 12.29 -10.26 9.81
CA LYS A 140 12.94 -10.92 10.97
C LYS A 140 12.02 -11.93 11.68
N SER A 141 10.72 -11.84 11.48
CA SER A 141 9.71 -12.74 12.07
C SER A 141 9.13 -13.74 11.07
N LEU A 142 9.64 -13.74 9.83
CA LEU A 142 9.21 -14.61 8.75
C LEU A 142 10.25 -15.67 8.44
N SER A 143 9.79 -16.76 7.84
CA SER A 143 10.62 -17.84 7.33
C SER A 143 10.00 -18.35 6.02
N PRO A 144 10.68 -19.23 5.27
CA PRO A 144 10.09 -19.82 4.07
C PRO A 144 8.71 -20.44 4.32
N TRP A 145 8.53 -21.06 5.49
CA TRP A 145 7.36 -21.87 5.84
C TRP A 145 6.30 -21.12 6.67
N VAL A 146 6.66 -20.01 7.31
CA VAL A 146 5.81 -19.34 8.29
C VAL A 146 5.77 -17.83 8.06
N PRO A 147 4.63 -17.28 7.64
CA PRO A 147 3.54 -17.98 6.93
C PRO A 147 3.99 -18.48 5.55
N GLU A 148 3.26 -19.43 4.97
CA GLU A 148 3.45 -19.81 3.56
C GLU A 148 3.39 -18.56 2.66
N LYS A 149 4.12 -18.59 1.55
CA LYS A 149 4.21 -17.48 0.59
C LYS A 149 4.95 -16.23 1.09
N SER A 150 5.68 -16.31 2.20
CA SER A 150 6.52 -15.21 2.68
C SER A 150 7.62 -14.79 1.70
N TYR A 151 7.96 -15.63 0.71
CA TYR A 151 8.86 -15.27 -0.40
C TYR A 151 8.38 -14.05 -1.21
N TYR A 152 7.08 -13.70 -1.19
CA TYR A 152 6.60 -12.47 -1.83
C TYR A 152 7.08 -11.20 -1.15
N VAL A 153 7.29 -11.21 0.17
CA VAL A 153 7.78 -10.04 0.91
C VAL A 153 9.17 -9.63 0.41
N TRP A 154 10.04 -10.61 0.18
CA TRP A 154 11.35 -10.39 -0.44
C TRP A 154 11.24 -9.80 -1.85
N ARG A 155 10.26 -10.23 -2.65
CA ARG A 155 10.04 -9.69 -4.00
C ARG A 155 9.57 -8.24 -3.95
N PHE A 156 8.64 -7.89 -3.06
CA PHE A 156 8.18 -6.51 -2.91
C PHE A 156 9.34 -5.58 -2.49
N LYS A 157 10.12 -6.00 -1.50
CA LYS A 157 11.35 -5.31 -1.08
C LYS A 157 12.34 -5.16 -2.25
N GLY A 158 12.63 -6.23 -2.98
CA GLY A 158 13.56 -6.20 -4.11
C GLY A 158 13.12 -5.29 -5.26
N VAL A 159 11.81 -5.20 -5.52
CA VAL A 159 11.25 -4.25 -6.48
C VAL A 159 11.48 -2.81 -6.01
N ASP A 160 11.19 -2.50 -4.74
CA ASP A 160 11.38 -1.16 -4.21
C ASP A 160 12.87 -0.75 -4.20
N GLU A 161 13.77 -1.66 -3.83
CA GLU A 161 15.22 -1.46 -3.85
C GLU A 161 15.76 -1.16 -5.25
N LEU A 162 15.28 -1.90 -6.25
CA LEU A 162 15.74 -1.75 -7.63
C LEU A 162 15.16 -0.50 -8.29
N LEU A 163 13.83 -0.39 -8.30
CA LEU A 163 13.13 0.55 -9.15
C LEU A 163 13.04 1.96 -8.57
N PHE A 164 13.11 2.11 -7.25
CA PHE A 164 13.07 3.44 -6.64
C PHE A 164 14.43 3.91 -6.14
N LEU A 165 15.24 3.00 -5.58
CA LEU A 165 16.54 3.36 -4.99
C LEU A 165 17.74 3.07 -5.89
N GLY A 166 17.55 2.38 -7.02
CA GLY A 166 18.66 1.98 -7.90
C GLY A 166 19.69 1.12 -7.18
N ASN A 167 19.28 0.37 -6.14
CA ASN A 167 20.15 -0.48 -5.36
C ASN A 167 20.01 -1.93 -5.81
N ALA A 168 20.52 -2.19 -7.02
CA ALA A 168 20.41 -3.52 -7.58
C ALA A 168 21.18 -4.60 -6.81
N LYS A 169 22.23 -4.27 -6.06
CA LYS A 169 22.92 -5.27 -5.25
C LYS A 169 22.03 -5.79 -4.12
N ALA A 170 21.31 -4.88 -3.47
CA ALA A 170 20.32 -5.26 -2.46
C ALA A 170 19.13 -6.00 -3.11
N ALA A 171 18.66 -5.52 -4.27
CA ALA A 171 17.58 -6.20 -4.99
C ALA A 171 17.97 -7.61 -5.44
N GLU A 172 19.19 -7.83 -5.93
CA GLU A 172 19.75 -9.15 -6.26
C GLU A 172 19.63 -10.09 -5.05
N GLN A 173 20.07 -9.65 -3.87
CA GLN A 173 19.97 -10.43 -2.65
C GLN A 173 18.51 -10.74 -2.27
N SER A 174 17.62 -9.75 -2.38
CA SER A 174 16.20 -9.91 -2.12
C SER A 174 15.56 -10.93 -3.08
N PHE A 175 15.83 -10.84 -4.38
CA PHE A 175 15.31 -11.79 -5.37
C PHE A 175 15.91 -13.19 -5.24
N ALA A 176 17.21 -13.31 -4.93
CA ALA A 176 17.84 -14.61 -4.66
C ALA A 176 17.23 -15.27 -3.41
N THR A 177 16.98 -14.50 -2.36
CA THR A 177 16.32 -15.00 -1.13
C THR A 177 14.88 -15.42 -1.42
N ALA A 178 14.13 -14.62 -2.19
CA ALA A 178 12.80 -15.00 -2.65
C ALA A 178 12.82 -16.33 -3.43
N ALA A 179 13.79 -16.50 -4.33
CA ALA A 179 13.94 -17.71 -5.12
C ALA A 179 14.20 -18.93 -4.22
N ASN A 180 15.14 -18.80 -3.28
CA ASN A 180 15.46 -19.83 -2.32
C ASN A 180 14.25 -20.19 -1.45
N TRP A 181 13.53 -19.20 -0.92
CA TRP A 181 12.35 -19.44 -0.08
C TRP A 181 11.24 -20.15 -0.86
N ALA A 182 10.95 -19.70 -2.09
CA ALA A 182 9.94 -20.31 -2.94
C ALA A 182 10.30 -21.74 -3.39
N SER A 183 11.58 -22.06 -3.57
CA SER A 183 12.03 -23.41 -3.97
C SER A 183 11.73 -24.51 -2.94
N ASN A 184 11.35 -24.14 -1.72
CA ASN A 184 10.95 -25.08 -0.67
C ASN A 184 9.58 -25.72 -0.92
N PHE A 185 8.77 -25.16 -1.83
CA PHE A 185 7.41 -25.60 -2.09
C PHE A 185 7.28 -26.22 -3.49
N SER A 186 6.54 -27.32 -3.62
CA SER A 186 6.39 -28.05 -4.88
C SER A 186 5.24 -27.57 -5.76
N ASP A 187 4.41 -26.63 -5.28
CA ASP A 187 3.26 -26.16 -6.05
C ASP A 187 3.71 -25.31 -7.27
N PRO A 188 2.90 -25.29 -8.36
CA PRO A 188 3.27 -24.60 -9.59
C PRO A 188 3.55 -23.10 -9.42
N GLU A 189 2.82 -22.42 -8.53
CA GLU A 189 2.99 -20.99 -8.28
C GLU A 189 4.36 -20.74 -7.66
N SER A 190 4.70 -21.44 -6.58
CA SER A 190 6.00 -21.29 -5.92
C SER A 190 7.17 -21.64 -6.82
N GLN A 191 7.06 -22.69 -7.64
CA GLN A 191 8.10 -23.05 -8.61
C GLN A 191 8.31 -21.98 -9.68
N MET A 192 7.23 -21.38 -10.19
CA MET A 192 7.32 -20.23 -11.10
C MET A 192 7.98 -19.03 -10.42
N ILE A 193 7.63 -18.73 -9.16
CA ILE A 193 8.24 -17.64 -8.41
C ILE A 193 9.73 -17.89 -8.13
N ALA A 194 10.10 -19.14 -7.81
CA ALA A 194 11.49 -19.52 -7.62
C ALA A 194 12.31 -19.25 -8.89
N GLN A 195 11.84 -19.74 -10.03
CA GLN A 195 12.52 -19.58 -11.32
C GLN A 195 12.62 -18.12 -11.76
N THR A 196 11.52 -17.37 -11.69
CA THR A 196 11.50 -15.96 -12.13
C THR A 196 12.36 -15.09 -11.24
N SER A 197 12.32 -15.28 -9.92
CA SER A 197 13.15 -14.50 -8.99
C SER A 197 14.64 -14.84 -9.15
N GLN A 198 14.98 -16.11 -9.38
CA GLN A 198 16.36 -16.53 -9.66
C GLN A 198 16.91 -15.86 -10.94
N LYS A 199 16.12 -15.87 -12.03
CA LYS A 199 16.51 -15.20 -13.28
C LYS A 199 16.73 -13.71 -13.08
N THR A 200 15.87 -13.05 -12.28
CA THR A 200 16.07 -11.64 -11.94
C THR A 200 17.36 -11.43 -11.16
N ALA A 201 17.65 -12.24 -10.13
CA ALA A 201 18.90 -12.12 -9.39
C ALA A 201 20.14 -12.32 -10.30
N GLU A 202 20.12 -13.31 -11.19
CA GLU A 202 21.20 -13.56 -12.16
C GLU A 202 21.39 -12.41 -13.14
N PHE A 203 20.30 -11.81 -13.62
CA PHE A 203 20.33 -10.60 -14.43
C PHE A 203 20.96 -9.45 -13.64
N LEU A 204 20.55 -9.27 -12.38
CA LEU A 204 21.03 -8.18 -11.55
C LEU A 204 22.51 -8.31 -11.16
N ASN A 205 23.08 -9.52 -11.20
CA ASN A 205 24.51 -9.71 -10.94
C ASN A 205 25.41 -9.24 -12.11
N ARG A 206 24.87 -9.03 -13.32
CA ARG A 206 25.69 -8.82 -14.54
C ARG A 206 25.91 -7.37 -14.95
N ASN A 207 24.97 -6.46 -14.70
CA ASN A 207 25.14 -5.00 -14.61
C ASN A 207 23.74 -4.35 -14.53
N PRO A 208 23.27 -3.94 -13.36
CA PRO A 208 21.81 -4.00 -13.12
C PRO A 208 21.05 -2.70 -12.88
N ASN A 209 21.75 -1.57 -12.80
CA ASN A 209 21.10 -0.29 -12.55
C ASN A 209 20.68 0.32 -13.88
N SER A 210 19.38 0.50 -14.06
CA SER A 210 18.82 1.27 -15.17
C SER A 210 18.24 2.56 -14.60
N LYS A 211 18.83 3.71 -14.97
CA LYS A 211 18.24 5.02 -14.74
C LYS A 211 16.92 5.14 -15.47
N TYR A 212 16.79 4.55 -16.66
CA TYR A 212 15.55 4.55 -17.43
C TYR A 212 14.43 3.84 -16.66
N ALA A 213 14.70 2.66 -16.09
CA ALA A 213 13.71 1.98 -15.27
C ALA A 213 13.28 2.83 -14.06
N GLN A 214 14.24 3.45 -13.36
CA GLN A 214 13.94 4.31 -12.21
C GLN A 214 13.15 5.57 -12.61
N ILE A 215 13.52 6.24 -13.70
CA ILE A 215 12.78 7.40 -14.23
C ILE A 215 11.36 6.99 -14.59
N ALA A 216 11.16 5.83 -15.23
CA ALA A 216 9.83 5.31 -15.54
C ALA A 216 9.02 5.00 -14.27
N THR A 217 9.65 4.49 -13.21
CA THR A 217 8.98 4.26 -11.94
C THR A 217 8.56 5.56 -11.25
N TRP A 218 9.46 6.55 -11.17
CA TRP A 218 9.13 7.87 -10.62
C TRP A 218 8.12 8.64 -11.50
N ALA A 219 8.08 8.37 -12.81
CA ALA A 219 7.05 8.87 -13.71
C ALA A 219 5.66 8.38 -13.31
N ILE A 220 5.53 7.10 -12.91
CA ILE A 220 4.25 6.55 -12.44
C ILE A 220 3.80 7.29 -11.17
N VAL A 221 4.72 7.51 -10.21
CA VAL A 221 4.44 8.32 -9.01
C VAL A 221 3.95 9.72 -9.38
N LEU A 222 4.62 10.38 -10.32
CA LEU A 222 4.30 11.74 -10.75
C LEU A 222 2.94 11.84 -11.45
N ASN A 223 2.56 10.80 -12.18
CA ASN A 223 1.32 10.73 -12.95
C ASN A 223 0.12 10.22 -12.14
N ASN A 224 0.35 9.62 -10.97
CA ASN A 224 -0.70 9.37 -10.01
C ASN A 224 -1.26 10.71 -9.48
N GLN A 225 -2.56 10.76 -9.20
CA GLN A 225 -3.19 11.92 -8.56
C GLN A 225 -2.74 12.01 -7.10
N VAL A 226 -1.58 12.64 -6.89
CA VAL A 226 -0.91 12.76 -5.58
C VAL A 226 -0.72 14.21 -5.19
N ASP A 227 -0.51 14.45 -3.89
CA ASP A 227 -0.33 15.79 -3.35
C ASP A 227 0.97 16.46 -3.84
N GLN A 228 1.04 17.77 -3.67
CA GLN A 228 2.17 18.57 -4.14
C GLN A 228 3.53 18.13 -3.58
N LYS A 229 3.60 17.63 -2.33
CA LYS A 229 4.86 17.18 -1.74
C LYS A 229 5.36 15.93 -2.47
N THR A 230 4.47 14.98 -2.70
CA THR A 230 4.76 13.73 -3.44
C THR A 230 5.17 14.03 -4.88
N GLN A 231 4.48 14.95 -5.55
CA GLN A 231 4.86 15.39 -6.90
C GLN A 231 6.25 16.03 -6.94
N LYS A 232 6.56 16.94 -6.00
CA LYS A 232 7.88 17.60 -5.92
C LYS A 232 8.99 16.59 -5.68
N ARG A 233 8.75 15.59 -4.83
CA ARG A 233 9.71 14.50 -4.61
C ARG A 233 9.95 13.74 -5.92
N ALA A 234 8.91 13.27 -6.60
CA ALA A 234 9.06 12.51 -7.84
C ALA A 234 9.82 13.29 -8.93
N ILE A 235 9.54 14.59 -9.09
CA ILE A 235 10.28 15.47 -10.02
C ILE A 235 11.77 15.50 -9.66
N ARG A 236 12.09 15.73 -8.38
CA ARG A 236 13.47 15.78 -7.90
C ARG A 236 14.22 14.48 -8.17
N GLU A 237 13.59 13.32 -7.95
CA GLU A 237 14.23 12.02 -8.21
C GLU A 237 14.45 11.79 -9.72
N ILE A 238 13.47 12.16 -10.56
CA ILE A 238 13.63 12.08 -12.03
C ILE A 238 14.80 12.97 -12.50
N GLU A 239 14.89 14.19 -11.98
CA GLU A 239 15.94 15.14 -12.35
C GLU A 239 17.32 14.70 -11.85
N ALA A 240 17.40 14.11 -10.65
CA ALA A 240 18.63 13.54 -10.10
C ALA A 240 19.16 12.37 -10.95
N LEU A 241 18.28 11.64 -11.62
CA LEU A 241 18.62 10.58 -12.57
C LEU A 241 18.99 11.10 -13.97
N GLY A 242 19.01 12.41 -14.19
CA GLY A 242 19.30 13.05 -15.48
C GLY A 242 18.10 13.18 -16.41
N GLY A 243 16.91 12.79 -15.95
CA GLY A 243 15.66 13.09 -16.65
C GLY A 243 15.29 14.56 -16.56
N LYS A 244 14.35 15.01 -17.38
CA LYS A 244 13.77 16.36 -17.29
C LYS A 244 12.26 16.28 -17.28
N VAL A 245 11.63 17.01 -16.35
CA VAL A 245 10.18 17.16 -16.29
C VAL A 245 9.81 18.51 -16.87
N ILE A 246 9.00 18.51 -17.93
CA ILE A 246 8.53 19.72 -18.59
C ILE A 246 7.01 19.77 -18.52
N THR A 247 6.47 20.88 -18.03
CA THR A 247 5.03 21.15 -18.10
C THR A 247 4.68 21.65 -19.50
N THR A 248 3.79 20.94 -20.20
CA THR A 248 3.30 21.36 -21.52
C THR A 248 2.32 22.54 -21.41
N PRO A 249 2.03 23.25 -22.50
CA PRO A 249 1.03 24.33 -22.50
C PRO A 249 -0.36 23.88 -22.00
N GLU A 250 -0.68 22.60 -22.15
CA GLU A 250 -1.93 21.96 -21.70
C GLU A 250 -1.91 21.58 -20.20
N GLY A 251 -0.83 21.91 -19.49
CA GLY A 251 -0.66 21.59 -18.06
C GLY A 251 -0.25 20.14 -17.77
N THR A 252 0.02 19.33 -18.79
CA THR A 252 0.46 17.93 -18.61
C THR A 252 1.96 17.88 -18.36
N LYS A 253 2.43 16.95 -17.53
CA LYS A 253 3.87 16.75 -17.29
C LYS A 253 4.44 15.75 -18.30
N LYS A 254 5.42 16.19 -19.09
CA LYS A 254 6.18 15.36 -20.02
C LYS A 254 7.55 15.06 -19.43
N ILE A 255 7.99 13.81 -19.54
CA ILE A 255 9.30 13.36 -19.06
C ILE A 255 10.21 13.11 -20.26
N ILE A 256 11.39 13.70 -20.24
CA ILE A 256 12.46 13.47 -21.20
C ILE A 256 13.55 12.67 -20.50
N PHE A 257 13.89 11.52 -21.06
CA PHE A 257 14.94 10.64 -20.56
C PHE A 257 16.32 11.21 -20.92
N PRO A 258 17.36 10.93 -20.12
CA PRO A 258 18.73 11.26 -20.50
C PRO A 258 19.15 10.50 -21.77
N PRO A 259 20.19 10.94 -22.50
CA PRO A 259 20.62 10.29 -23.75
C PRO A 259 21.11 8.85 -23.58
N GLU A 260 21.65 8.53 -22.40
CA GLU A 260 22.22 7.24 -22.06
C GLU A 260 21.71 6.79 -20.68
N ASP A 261 21.60 5.47 -20.51
CA ASP A 261 21.20 4.82 -19.26
C ASP A 261 22.35 4.83 -18.24
#